data_AF-A0A150VAV7-F1
#
_entry.id   AF-A0A150VAV7-F1
#
_cell.length_a   1.000
_cell.length_b   1.000
_cell.length_c   1.000
_cell.angle_alpha   90.00
_cell.angle_beta   90.00
_cell.angle_gamma   90.00
#
_symmetry.space_group_name_H-M   'P 1'
#
loop_
_entity.id
_entity.type
_entity.pdbx_description
1 polymer ?
#
loop_
_entity_poly.entity_id
_entity_poly.type
_entity_poly.pdbx_seq_one_letter_code
_entity_poly.pdbx_strand_id
1 'polypeptide(L)'
;MTALDPAVARVLDRQPRGAASDEDDEDALIAALEDEDDHTLSALREKRLEQLHSEFSRARALKEQPGHGVYMEIKDEKEVLDITTTTKLCVVHFMKSDFARCRIMDEKLRVLAERHLDTRFLAVDVGNAPWLVVKLGVKVLPCVICFVDGVGVDRVIGFEGIGAQGMMGQNITARELEERLLRSGVLVRAKMGDEDSDRGRVQKEVQRSEEYDEDEDWD
;
A
#
# COMPACT_ATOMS: atom_id res chain seq x y z
N MET A 1 4.83 8.97 -21.49
CA MET A 1 5.86 8.83 -22.53
C MET A 1 7.19 9.14 -21.88
N THR A 2 7.96 8.11 -21.55
CA THR A 2 9.29 8.23 -20.92
C THR A 2 10.24 8.88 -21.92
N ALA A 3 10.84 10.02 -21.54
CA ALA A 3 11.82 10.71 -22.36
C ALA A 3 13.05 9.80 -22.53
N LEU A 4 13.47 9.57 -23.77
CA LEU A 4 14.69 8.84 -24.09
C LEU A 4 15.90 9.64 -23.60
N ASP A 5 16.90 8.93 -23.11
CA ASP A 5 18.13 9.52 -22.57
C ASP A 5 18.91 10.26 -23.68
N PRO A 6 19.45 11.47 -23.39
CA PRO A 6 20.14 12.30 -24.38
C PRO A 6 21.38 11.64 -25.02
N ALA A 7 22.02 10.68 -24.35
CA ALA A 7 23.12 9.92 -24.93
C ALA A 7 22.62 8.96 -26.02
N VAL A 8 21.51 8.27 -25.76
CA VAL A 8 20.85 7.37 -26.71
C VAL A 8 20.32 8.14 -27.92
N ALA A 9 19.77 9.33 -27.69
CA ALA A 9 19.30 10.22 -28.74
C ALA A 9 20.43 10.68 -29.69
N ARG A 10 21.64 10.93 -29.16
CA ARG A 10 22.79 11.37 -29.97
C ARG A 10 23.35 10.29 -30.88
N VAL A 11 23.31 9.03 -30.46
CA VAL A 11 23.84 7.90 -31.25
C VAL A 11 22.92 7.60 -32.43
N LEU A 12 21.60 7.65 -32.22
CA LEU A 12 20.60 7.46 -33.28
C LEU A 12 20.63 8.56 -34.35
N ASP A 13 21.00 9.79 -33.98
CA ASP A 13 21.09 10.93 -34.90
C ASP A 13 22.34 10.89 -35.81
N ARG A 14 23.31 10.00 -35.52
CA ARG A 14 24.55 9.87 -36.30
C ARG A 14 24.40 8.97 -37.52
N GLN A 15 23.26 8.30 -37.71
CA GLN A 15 23.07 7.32 -38.78
C GLN A 15 22.77 8.03 -40.13
N PRO A 16 23.65 7.97 -41.14
CA PRO A 16 23.22 8.29 -42.51
C PRO A 16 22.30 7.16 -42.98
N ARG A 17 21.09 7.50 -43.41
CA ARG A 17 20.14 6.52 -43.96
C ARG A 17 20.69 5.95 -45.27
N GLY A 18 21.32 4.79 -45.20
CA GLY A 18 21.70 3.98 -46.36
C GLY A 18 23.21 3.83 -46.53
N ALA A 19 23.82 2.89 -45.81
CA ALA A 19 25.07 2.25 -46.17
C ALA A 19 25.03 0.80 -45.67
N ALA A 20 25.58 -0.11 -46.46
CA ALA A 20 25.52 -1.56 -46.30
C ALA A 20 26.08 -2.02 -44.94
N SER A 21 25.58 -3.16 -44.44
CA SER A 21 26.10 -3.82 -43.23
C SER A 21 27.50 -4.38 -43.53
N ASP A 22 28.54 -3.69 -43.10
CA ASP A 22 29.85 -4.31 -42.86
C ASP A 22 29.85 -4.75 -41.39
N GLU A 23 29.75 -6.05 -41.14
CA GLU A 23 29.71 -6.66 -39.80
C GLU A 23 30.96 -6.31 -38.97
N ASP A 24 32.10 -6.05 -39.63
CA ASP A 24 33.36 -5.65 -39.00
C ASP A 24 33.30 -4.25 -38.34
N ASP A 25 32.47 -3.33 -38.85
CA ASP A 25 32.28 -2.00 -38.25
C ASP A 25 31.34 -2.04 -37.04
N GLU A 26 30.39 -3.00 -36.99
CA GLU A 26 29.52 -3.22 -35.84
C GLU A 26 30.28 -3.84 -34.67
N ASP A 27 31.11 -4.87 -34.91
CA ASP A 27 31.92 -5.50 -33.86
C ASP A 27 32.99 -4.55 -33.30
N ALA A 28 33.60 -3.71 -34.15
CA ALA A 28 34.53 -2.67 -33.70
C ALA A 28 33.82 -1.57 -32.89
N LEU A 29 32.58 -1.22 -33.23
CA LEU A 29 31.76 -0.30 -32.44
C LEU A 29 31.34 -0.91 -31.09
N ILE A 30 30.96 -2.19 -31.07
CA ILE A 30 30.59 -2.92 -29.86
C ILE A 30 31.78 -2.99 -28.91
N ALA A 31 32.98 -3.31 -29.42
CA ALA A 31 34.21 -3.32 -28.62
C ALA A 31 34.60 -1.93 -28.08
N ALA A 32 34.41 -0.87 -28.87
CA ALA A 32 34.67 0.50 -28.42
C ALA A 32 33.64 1.00 -27.38
N LEU A 33 32.39 0.54 -27.49
CA LEU A 33 31.36 0.77 -26.47
C LEU A 33 31.69 0.01 -25.18
N GLU A 34 32.04 -1.27 -25.25
CA GLU A 34 32.41 -2.09 -24.07
C GLU A 34 33.60 -1.51 -23.26
N ASP A 35 34.61 -0.91 -23.93
CA ASP A 35 35.78 -0.31 -23.28
C ASP A 35 35.50 1.10 -22.66
N GLU A 36 34.58 1.89 -23.22
CA GLU A 36 34.14 3.19 -22.62
C GLU A 36 33.02 3.04 -21.57
N ASP A 37 32.30 1.92 -21.60
CA ASP A 37 31.09 1.68 -20.81
C ASP A 37 31.37 1.20 -19.38
N ASP A 38 32.50 0.55 -19.10
CA ASP A 38 32.63 -0.18 -17.83
C ASP A 38 32.69 0.74 -16.59
N HIS A 39 33.28 1.93 -16.71
CA HIS A 39 33.33 2.88 -15.59
C HIS A 39 32.04 3.69 -15.41
N THR A 40 31.37 4.05 -16.50
CA THR A 40 30.15 4.88 -16.47
C THR A 40 28.90 4.05 -16.17
N LEU A 41 28.76 2.85 -16.74
CA LEU A 41 27.70 1.90 -16.38
C LEU A 41 27.88 1.35 -14.97
N SER A 42 29.12 1.13 -14.51
CA SER A 42 29.36 0.72 -13.11
C SER A 42 28.94 1.84 -12.14
N ALA A 43 29.31 3.10 -12.40
CA ALA A 43 28.86 4.24 -11.58
C ALA A 43 27.33 4.43 -11.61
N LEU A 44 26.67 4.19 -12.74
CA LEU A 44 25.21 4.24 -12.85
C LEU A 44 24.52 3.09 -12.11
N ARG A 45 25.07 1.88 -12.19
CA ARG A 45 24.60 0.71 -11.43
C ARG A 45 24.74 0.96 -9.94
N GLU A 46 25.89 1.46 -9.49
CA GLU A 46 26.15 1.82 -8.09
C GLU A 46 25.17 2.89 -7.60
N LYS A 47 24.97 3.96 -8.37
CA LYS A 47 24.02 5.03 -8.03
C LYS A 47 22.56 4.55 -7.94
N ARG A 48 22.13 3.65 -8.83
CA ARG A 48 20.79 3.04 -8.74
C ARG A 48 20.68 2.08 -7.56
N LEU A 49 21.72 1.29 -7.29
CA LEU A 49 21.76 0.36 -6.17
C LEU A 49 21.72 1.12 -4.84
N GLU A 50 22.45 2.24 -4.75
CA GLU A 50 22.47 3.12 -3.58
C GLU A 50 21.11 3.81 -3.37
N GLN A 51 20.47 4.31 -4.44
CA GLN A 51 19.11 4.85 -4.36
C GLN A 51 18.12 3.81 -3.82
N LEU A 52 18.11 2.60 -4.40
CA LEU A 52 17.25 1.51 -3.94
C LEU A 52 17.57 1.10 -2.49
N HIS A 53 18.84 1.01 -2.13
CA HIS A 53 19.28 0.65 -0.78
C HIS A 53 18.89 1.72 0.24
N SER A 54 18.94 3.01 -0.12
CA SER A 54 18.51 4.10 0.74
C SER A 54 17.00 4.09 0.98
N GLU A 55 16.19 3.80 -0.04
CA GLU A 55 14.73 3.71 0.10
C GLU A 55 14.32 2.48 0.92
N PHE A 56 14.99 1.35 0.69
CA PHE A 56 14.74 0.11 1.41
C PHE A 56 15.15 0.20 2.88
N SER A 57 16.33 0.75 3.17
CA SER A 57 16.80 0.96 4.55
C SER A 57 15.92 1.94 5.31
N ARG A 58 15.44 3.02 4.65
CA ARG A 58 14.49 3.95 5.27
C ARG A 58 13.15 3.29 5.57
N ALA A 59 12.61 2.49 4.65
CA ALA A 59 11.38 1.73 4.86
C ALA A 59 11.55 0.68 5.98
N ARG A 60 12.71 0.04 6.06
CA ARG A 60 13.03 -0.95 7.10
C ARG A 60 13.22 -0.31 8.47
N ALA A 61 13.90 0.83 8.54
CA ALA A 61 14.05 1.60 9.78
C ALA A 61 12.69 2.11 10.30
N LEU A 62 11.76 2.49 9.41
CA LEU A 62 10.37 2.81 9.78
C LEU A 62 9.63 1.58 10.34
N LYS A 63 9.78 0.41 9.71
CA LYS A 63 9.23 -0.86 10.22
C LYS A 63 9.78 -1.27 11.58
N GLU A 64 11.04 -0.94 11.86
CA GLU A 64 11.73 -1.24 13.12
C GLU A 64 11.45 -0.21 14.22
N GLN A 65 10.68 0.87 13.95
CA GLN A 65 10.31 1.82 14.99
C GLN A 65 9.33 1.19 15.99
N PRO A 66 9.53 1.42 17.30
CA PRO A 66 8.70 0.83 18.34
C PRO A 66 7.23 1.26 18.18
N GLY A 67 6.30 0.30 18.22
CA GLY A 67 4.85 0.54 18.15
C GLY A 67 4.18 0.18 16.83
N HIS A 68 4.92 -0.29 15.82
CA HIS A 68 4.33 -0.93 14.64
C HIS A 68 3.95 -2.37 14.96
N GLY A 69 2.85 -2.87 14.39
CA GLY A 69 2.38 -4.23 14.65
C GLY A 69 1.53 -4.42 15.91
N VAL A 70 1.33 -3.36 16.71
CA VAL A 70 0.60 -3.42 17.96
C VAL A 70 -0.52 -2.38 17.94
N TYR A 71 -1.69 -2.79 18.42
CA TYR A 71 -2.79 -1.90 18.67
C TYR A 71 -2.62 -1.26 20.06
N MET A 72 -2.28 0.05 20.08
CA MET A 72 -1.93 0.77 21.30
C MET A 72 -3.04 1.75 21.72
N GLU A 73 -3.43 1.71 22.98
CA GLU A 73 -4.34 2.70 23.57
C GLU A 73 -3.56 3.90 24.11
N ILE A 74 -3.87 5.09 23.60
CA ILE A 74 -3.26 6.35 24.00
C ILE A 74 -4.28 7.14 24.83
N LYS A 75 -3.83 7.65 25.98
CA LYS A 75 -4.67 8.43 26.90
C LYS A 75 -4.51 9.94 26.73
N ASP A 76 -3.38 10.41 26.20
CA ASP A 76 -3.17 11.83 25.96
C ASP A 76 -3.56 12.21 24.53
N GLU A 77 -4.44 13.20 24.38
CA GLU A 77 -4.87 13.69 23.08
C GLU A 77 -3.74 14.36 22.28
N LYS A 78 -2.74 14.93 22.98
CA LYS A 78 -1.56 15.51 22.32
C LYS A 78 -0.71 14.44 21.67
N GLU A 79 -0.51 13.33 22.37
CA GLU A 79 0.25 12.19 21.85
C GLU A 79 -0.42 11.58 20.62
N VAL A 80 -1.76 11.49 20.60
CA VAL A 80 -2.50 11.05 19.40
C VAL A 80 -2.20 11.98 18.21
N LEU A 81 -2.25 13.31 18.43
CA LEU A 81 -1.97 14.29 17.38
C LEU A 81 -0.53 14.18 16.86
N ASP A 82 0.44 14.07 17.78
CA ASP A 82 1.85 13.93 17.47
C ASP A 82 2.13 12.66 16.64
N ILE A 83 1.52 11.53 17.01
CA ILE A 83 1.67 10.28 16.24
C ILE A 83 1.02 10.41 14.87
N THR A 84 -0.20 10.95 14.76
CA THR A 84 -0.86 11.12 13.45
C THR A 84 -0.11 12.05 12.49
N THR A 85 0.69 12.98 13.02
CA THR A 85 1.49 13.93 12.22
C THR A 85 2.89 13.38 11.91
N THR A 86 3.46 12.59 12.83
CA THR A 86 4.81 12.01 12.66
C THR A 86 4.81 10.77 11.77
N THR A 87 3.75 9.96 11.85
CA THR A 87 3.63 8.72 11.08
C THR A 87 2.91 8.97 9.75
N LYS A 88 3.42 8.38 8.67
CA LYS A 88 2.81 8.47 7.33
C LYS A 88 1.43 7.81 7.25
N LEU A 89 1.29 6.60 7.78
CA LEU A 89 0.04 5.83 7.72
C LEU A 89 -0.43 5.55 9.13
N CYS A 90 -1.57 6.12 9.51
CA CYS A 90 -2.12 5.98 10.85
C CYS A 90 -3.63 5.76 10.82
N VAL A 91 -4.10 4.85 11.65
CA VAL A 91 -5.52 4.55 11.86
C VAL A 91 -5.83 4.81 13.33
N VAL A 92 -6.76 5.73 13.59
CA VAL A 92 -7.17 6.11 14.95
C VAL A 92 -8.61 5.65 15.19
N HIS A 93 -8.80 4.80 16.18
CA HIS A 93 -10.11 4.34 16.63
C HIS A 93 -10.54 5.10 17.88
N PHE A 94 -11.61 5.89 17.73
CA PHE A 94 -12.32 6.52 18.81
C PHE A 94 -13.26 5.51 19.43
N MET A 95 -12.92 5.06 20.62
CA MET A 95 -13.59 3.98 21.33
C MET A 95 -14.17 4.46 22.66
N LYS A 96 -15.07 3.64 23.20
CA LYS A 96 -15.59 3.78 24.56
C LYS A 96 -16.00 2.41 25.06
N SER A 97 -15.52 2.03 26.24
CA SER A 97 -15.68 0.69 26.82
C SER A 97 -17.14 0.27 27.05
N ASP A 98 -18.05 1.23 27.24
CA ASP A 98 -19.49 1.01 27.42
C ASP A 98 -20.17 0.36 26.20
N PHE A 99 -19.62 0.51 24.99
CA PHE A 99 -20.27 0.09 23.76
C PHE A 99 -19.77 -1.27 23.27
N ALA A 100 -20.68 -2.24 23.13
CA ALA A 100 -20.35 -3.57 22.61
C ALA A 100 -19.77 -3.54 21.18
N ARG A 101 -20.26 -2.63 20.33
CA ARG A 101 -19.75 -2.47 18.96
C ARG A 101 -18.30 -1.99 18.90
N CYS A 102 -17.89 -1.17 19.87
CA CYS A 102 -16.49 -0.73 19.97
C CYS A 102 -15.56 -1.91 20.27
N ARG A 103 -15.99 -2.85 21.13
CA ARG A 103 -15.21 -4.07 21.43
C ARG A 103 -15.00 -4.94 20.19
N ILE A 104 -16.03 -5.10 19.36
CA ILE A 104 -15.92 -5.85 18.11
C ILE A 104 -14.90 -5.17 17.17
N MET A 105 -14.95 -3.84 17.04
CA MET A 105 -14.00 -3.09 16.22
C MET A 105 -12.56 -3.21 16.76
N ASP A 106 -12.39 -3.16 18.07
CA ASP A 106 -11.11 -3.33 18.77
C ASP A 106 -10.45 -4.67 18.42
N GLU A 107 -11.20 -5.76 18.52
CA GLU A 107 -10.72 -7.10 18.18
C GLU A 107 -10.25 -7.19 16.72
N LYS A 108 -10.99 -6.59 15.78
CA LYS A 108 -10.63 -6.63 14.36
C LYS A 108 -9.41 -5.76 14.07
N LEU A 109 -9.33 -4.57 14.65
CA LEU A 109 -8.17 -3.69 14.47
C LEU A 109 -6.90 -4.28 15.09
N ARG A 110 -6.99 -5.01 16.21
CA ARG A 110 -5.84 -5.73 16.78
C ARG A 110 -5.29 -6.80 15.82
N VAL A 111 -6.17 -7.60 15.20
CA VAL A 111 -5.76 -8.58 14.18
C VAL A 111 -5.13 -7.90 12.96
N LEU A 112 -5.66 -6.74 12.54
CA LEU A 112 -5.10 -6.00 11.42
C LEU A 112 -3.77 -5.34 11.76
N ALA A 113 -3.57 -4.89 13.00
CA ALA A 113 -2.30 -4.35 13.45
C ALA A 113 -1.18 -5.37 13.31
N GLU A 114 -1.39 -6.61 13.72
CA GLU A 114 -0.40 -7.70 13.60
C GLU A 114 -0.05 -8.02 12.14
N ARG A 115 -0.99 -7.85 11.21
CA ARG A 115 -0.80 -8.12 9.77
C ARG A 115 -0.12 -6.97 9.04
N HIS A 116 -0.40 -5.73 9.44
CA HIS A 116 0.01 -4.52 8.73
C HIS A 116 1.01 -3.70 9.54
N LEU A 117 2.26 -4.13 9.53
CA LEU A 117 3.36 -3.44 10.20
C LEU A 117 3.68 -2.07 9.60
N ASP A 118 3.23 -1.81 8.37
CA ASP A 118 3.43 -0.53 7.68
C ASP A 118 2.53 0.60 8.22
N THR A 119 1.48 0.27 8.98
CA THR A 119 0.47 1.22 9.48
C THR A 119 0.42 1.23 11.00
N ARG A 120 0.38 2.42 11.60
CA ARG A 120 0.16 2.58 13.04
C ARG A 120 -1.33 2.47 13.37
N PHE A 121 -1.67 1.61 14.30
CA PHE A 121 -3.04 1.49 14.82
C PHE A 121 -3.12 2.01 16.26
N LEU A 122 -3.98 2.98 16.48
CA LEU A 122 -4.17 3.64 17.76
C LEU A 122 -5.63 3.53 18.21
N ALA A 123 -5.81 3.41 19.52
CA ALA A 123 -7.09 3.53 20.20
C ALA A 123 -7.07 4.76 21.10
N VAL A 124 -8.17 5.48 21.16
CA VAL A 124 -8.33 6.58 22.11
C VAL A 124 -9.74 6.53 22.70
N ASP A 125 -9.84 6.58 24.02
CA ASP A 125 -11.13 6.75 24.68
C ASP A 125 -11.63 8.18 24.47
N VAL A 126 -12.87 8.32 24.00
CA VAL A 126 -13.49 9.63 23.78
C VAL A 126 -13.56 10.51 25.02
N GLY A 127 -13.57 9.92 26.22
CA GLY A 127 -13.51 10.63 27.49
C GLY A 127 -12.15 11.26 27.79
N ASN A 128 -11.08 10.70 27.23
CA ASN A 128 -9.71 11.19 27.42
C ASN A 128 -9.32 12.25 26.38
N ALA A 129 -9.93 12.24 25.19
CA ALA A 129 -9.64 13.18 24.10
C ALA A 129 -10.86 14.00 23.65
N PRO A 130 -11.50 14.77 24.54
CA PRO A 130 -12.72 15.52 24.23
C PRO A 130 -12.48 16.60 23.16
N TRP A 131 -11.30 17.23 23.13
CA TRP A 131 -11.00 18.24 22.13
C TRP A 131 -10.92 17.62 20.73
N LEU A 132 -10.28 16.46 20.61
CA LEU A 132 -10.14 15.74 19.35
C LEU A 132 -11.50 15.27 18.82
N VAL A 133 -12.36 14.76 19.70
CA VAL A 133 -13.75 14.36 19.40
C VAL A 133 -14.55 15.53 18.83
N VAL A 134 -14.48 16.70 19.46
CA VAL A 134 -15.18 17.91 18.98
C VAL A 134 -14.58 18.40 17.66
N LYS A 135 -13.25 18.45 17.56
CA LYS A 135 -12.55 18.97 16.39
C LYS A 135 -12.78 18.12 15.14
N LEU A 136 -12.80 16.80 15.30
CA LEU A 136 -13.06 15.85 14.23
C LEU A 136 -14.56 15.59 14.02
N GLY A 137 -15.42 16.07 14.91
CA GLY A 137 -16.88 15.92 14.80
C GLY A 137 -17.35 14.48 14.99
N VAL A 138 -16.73 13.74 15.91
CA VAL A 138 -17.11 12.36 16.25
C VAL A 138 -18.40 12.39 17.07
N LYS A 139 -19.53 12.00 16.46
CA LYS A 139 -20.85 11.97 17.12
C LYS A 139 -21.36 10.56 17.41
N VAL A 140 -20.86 9.57 16.68
CA VAL A 140 -21.34 8.18 16.71
C VAL A 140 -20.15 7.26 16.92
N LEU A 141 -20.32 6.26 17.79
CA LEU A 141 -19.30 5.27 18.12
C LEU A 141 -19.71 3.85 17.69
N PRO A 142 -18.74 3.00 17.29
CA PRO A 142 -17.31 3.29 17.10
C PRO A 142 -17.03 4.23 15.93
N CYS A 143 -15.94 5.01 15.96
CA CYS A 143 -15.51 5.80 14.81
C CYS A 143 -14.01 5.58 14.53
N VAL A 144 -13.68 5.19 13.31
CA VAL A 144 -12.30 4.98 12.88
C VAL A 144 -11.96 6.02 11.83
N ILE A 145 -10.86 6.74 12.03
CA ILE A 145 -10.38 7.77 11.11
C ILE A 145 -9.02 7.34 10.57
N CYS A 146 -8.88 7.38 9.25
CA CYS A 146 -7.67 7.03 8.54
C CYS A 146 -6.90 8.32 8.21
N PHE A 147 -5.63 8.37 8.59
CA PHE A 147 -4.73 9.47 8.32
C PHE A 147 -3.60 9.00 7.40
N VAL A 148 -3.34 9.79 6.35
CA VAL A 148 -2.20 9.64 5.46
C VAL A 148 -1.45 10.97 5.43
N ASP A 149 -0.19 10.95 5.82
CA ASP A 149 0.70 12.12 5.95
C ASP A 149 0.05 13.27 6.75
N GLY A 150 -0.60 12.93 7.88
CA GLY A 150 -1.29 13.89 8.75
C GLY A 150 -2.65 14.38 8.22
N VAL A 151 -3.09 13.94 7.04
CA VAL A 151 -4.38 14.31 6.45
C VAL A 151 -5.39 13.18 6.62
N GLY A 152 -6.59 13.50 7.12
CA GLY A 152 -7.68 12.53 7.24
C GLY A 152 -8.26 12.17 5.87
N VAL A 153 -7.96 10.96 5.37
CA VAL A 153 -8.37 10.51 4.01
C VAL A 153 -9.72 9.79 4.00
N ASP A 154 -10.06 9.09 5.08
CA ASP A 154 -11.29 8.32 5.17
C ASP A 154 -11.78 8.22 6.61
N ARG A 155 -13.09 7.99 6.75
CA ARG A 155 -13.76 7.86 8.03
C ARG A 155 -14.78 6.75 7.95
N VAL A 156 -14.71 5.85 8.92
CA VAL A 156 -15.66 4.76 9.12
C VAL A 156 -16.44 5.05 10.40
N ILE A 157 -17.77 5.10 10.28
CA ILE A 157 -18.68 5.38 11.40
C ILE A 157 -19.50 4.12 11.65
N GLY A 158 -19.42 3.59 12.87
CA GLY A 158 -20.04 2.32 13.23
C GLY A 158 -19.51 1.17 12.36
N PHE A 159 -20.41 0.55 11.61
CA PHE A 159 -20.11 -0.48 10.63
C PHE A 159 -20.52 -0.07 9.21
N GLU A 160 -20.74 1.22 8.99
CA GLU A 160 -21.18 1.74 7.71
C GLU A 160 -20.09 1.53 6.64
N GLY A 161 -20.50 0.97 5.49
CA GLY A 161 -19.60 0.72 4.37
C GLY A 161 -18.62 -0.44 4.58
N ILE A 162 -18.78 -1.25 5.64
CA ILE A 162 -18.00 -2.47 5.89
C ILE A 162 -18.79 -3.70 5.44
N GLY A 163 -18.66 -4.08 4.17
CA GLY A 163 -19.23 -5.31 3.62
C GLY A 163 -20.76 -5.43 3.74
N ALA A 164 -21.28 -6.62 3.45
CA ALA A 164 -22.71 -6.92 3.57
C ALA A 164 -23.12 -7.08 5.05
N GLN A 165 -22.22 -7.61 5.88
CA GLN A 165 -22.52 -7.91 7.28
C GLN A 165 -22.52 -6.66 8.16
N GLY A 166 -21.71 -5.65 7.83
CA GLY A 166 -21.78 -4.32 8.46
C GLY A 166 -23.10 -3.61 8.19
N MET A 167 -23.74 -3.84 7.03
CA MET A 167 -25.09 -3.33 6.74
C MET A 167 -26.16 -3.98 7.61
N MET A 168 -25.98 -5.26 8.00
CA MET A 168 -26.84 -5.92 8.99
C MET A 168 -26.58 -5.43 10.42
N GLY A 169 -25.53 -4.64 10.65
CA GLY A 169 -25.30 -3.88 11.88
C GLY A 169 -24.86 -4.69 13.11
N GLN A 170 -24.70 -6.01 12.99
CA GLN A 170 -24.43 -6.88 14.13
C GLN A 170 -22.96 -7.28 14.28
N ASN A 171 -22.23 -7.53 13.19
CA ASN A 171 -20.85 -7.97 13.26
C ASN A 171 -20.08 -7.66 11.97
N ILE A 172 -18.76 -7.50 12.07
CA ILE A 172 -17.85 -7.25 10.95
C ILE A 172 -16.72 -8.27 10.95
N THR A 173 -16.28 -8.69 9.77
CA THR A 173 -15.08 -9.53 9.65
C THR A 173 -13.83 -8.67 9.51
N ALA A 174 -12.67 -9.19 9.94
CA ALA A 174 -11.40 -8.46 9.78
C ALA A 174 -11.09 -8.21 8.30
N ARG A 175 -11.45 -9.15 7.42
CA ARG A 175 -11.28 -9.03 5.96
C ARG A 175 -12.10 -7.90 5.36
N GLU A 176 -13.38 -7.76 5.73
CA GLU A 176 -14.21 -6.66 5.19
C GLU A 176 -13.69 -5.28 5.63
N LEU A 177 -13.22 -5.19 6.88
CA LEU A 177 -12.59 -3.97 7.39
C LEU A 177 -11.27 -3.69 6.67
N GLU A 178 -10.45 -4.72 6.46
CA GLU A 178 -9.20 -4.63 5.70
C GLU A 178 -9.43 -4.15 4.26
N GLU A 179 -10.40 -4.72 3.56
CA GLU A 179 -10.75 -4.31 2.20
C GLU A 179 -11.20 -2.84 2.16
N ARG A 180 -11.92 -2.37 3.18
CA ARG A 180 -12.32 -0.96 3.30
C ARG A 180 -11.12 -0.03 3.52
N LEU A 181 -10.20 -0.42 4.40
CA LEU A 181 -8.98 0.36 4.69
C LEU A 181 -7.95 0.30 3.55
N LEU A 182 -7.92 -0.79 2.77
CA LEU A 182 -7.13 -0.87 1.53
C LEU A 182 -7.68 0.08 0.46
N ARG A 183 -9.02 0.20 0.35
CA ARG A 183 -9.64 1.16 -0.57
C ARG A 183 -9.35 2.61 -0.22
N SER A 184 -9.16 2.94 1.06
CA SER A 184 -8.78 4.29 1.49
C SER A 184 -7.30 4.59 1.31
N GLY A 185 -6.48 3.60 0.97
CA GLY A 185 -5.04 3.75 0.78
C GLY A 185 -4.25 3.91 2.08
N VAL A 186 -4.89 3.73 3.25
CA VAL A 186 -4.20 3.78 4.54
C VAL A 186 -3.42 2.49 4.83
N LEU A 187 -3.86 1.36 4.27
CA LEU A 187 -3.12 0.10 4.31
C LEU A 187 -2.36 -0.12 3.01
N VAL A 188 -1.15 -0.65 3.14
CA VAL A 188 -0.36 -1.13 2.00
C VAL A 188 -0.61 -2.61 1.86
N ARG A 189 -0.95 -3.09 0.65
CA ARG A 189 -0.95 -4.54 0.39
C ARG A 189 0.45 -5.06 0.71
N ALA A 190 0.54 -5.99 1.65
CA ALA A 190 1.82 -6.63 1.97
C ALA A 190 2.44 -7.18 0.68
N LYS A 191 3.52 -6.55 0.20
CA LYS A 191 4.38 -7.09 -0.86
C LYS A 191 5.34 -8.13 -0.29
N MET A 192 4.85 -9.03 0.55
CA MET A 192 5.61 -10.19 1.01
C MET A 192 4.94 -11.44 0.46
N GLY A 193 5.60 -12.08 -0.50
CA GLY A 193 5.30 -13.43 -0.98
C GLY A 193 4.13 -13.53 -1.94
N ASP A 194 4.42 -13.88 -3.19
CA ASP A 194 3.47 -14.38 -4.20
C ASP A 194 2.80 -15.68 -3.73
N GLU A 195 1.83 -15.63 -2.81
CA GLU A 195 1.05 -16.84 -2.47
C GLU A 195 -0.47 -16.64 -2.35
N ASP A 196 -1.01 -15.41 -2.34
CA ASP A 196 -2.47 -15.20 -2.20
C ASP A 196 -3.11 -14.29 -3.27
N SER A 197 -2.35 -13.88 -4.30
CA SER A 197 -2.89 -13.10 -5.42
C SER A 197 -3.61 -13.94 -6.49
N ASP A 198 -3.49 -15.26 -6.44
CA ASP A 198 -4.00 -16.16 -7.49
C ASP A 198 -5.46 -16.61 -7.29
N ARG A 199 -5.97 -16.59 -6.05
CA ARG A 199 -7.33 -17.10 -5.77
C ARG A 199 -8.48 -16.28 -6.35
N GLY A 200 -8.27 -14.99 -6.59
CA GLY A 200 -9.29 -14.10 -7.14
C GLY A 200 -9.36 -14.09 -8.67
N ARG A 201 -8.31 -14.56 -9.35
CA ARG A 201 -8.22 -14.50 -10.82
C ARG A 201 -8.70 -15.80 -11.48
N VAL A 202 -8.47 -16.93 -10.82
CA VAL A 202 -8.90 -18.26 -11.28
C VAL A 202 -10.44 -18.37 -11.37
N GLN A 203 -11.20 -17.80 -10.43
CA GLN A 203 -12.67 -17.92 -10.46
C GLN A 203 -13.34 -17.22 -11.65
N LYS A 204 -12.73 -16.17 -12.21
CA LYS A 204 -13.29 -15.44 -13.36
C LYS A 204 -12.98 -16.11 -14.69
N GLU A 205 -11.95 -16.94 -14.74
CA GLU A 205 -11.58 -17.70 -15.94
C GLU A 205 -12.38 -19.00 -16.06
N VAL A 206 -12.65 -19.70 -14.94
CA VAL A 206 -13.46 -20.93 -14.94
C VAL A 206 -14.92 -20.67 -15.34
N GLN A 207 -15.52 -19.58 -14.88
CA GLN A 207 -16.88 -19.20 -15.31
C GLN A 207 -16.96 -18.84 -16.80
N ARG A 208 -15.86 -18.39 -17.41
CA ARG A 208 -15.83 -18.06 -18.84
C ARG A 208 -15.55 -19.28 -19.71
N SER A 209 -15.00 -20.38 -19.17
CA SER A 209 -14.84 -21.62 -19.94
C SER A 209 -16.09 -22.50 -19.91
N GLU A 210 -16.84 -22.51 -18.80
CA GLU A 210 -18.03 -23.36 -18.66
C GLU A 210 -19.23 -22.88 -19.50
N GLU A 211 -19.26 -21.62 -19.95
CA GLU A 211 -20.36 -21.08 -20.78
C GLU A 211 -20.20 -21.37 -22.29
N TYR A 212 -19.09 -21.96 -22.75
CA TYR A 212 -18.86 -22.27 -24.17
C TYR A 212 -18.89 -23.77 -24.51
N ASP A 213 -19.07 -24.66 -23.54
CA ASP A 213 -19.02 -26.11 -23.74
C ASP A 213 -20.42 -26.79 -23.81
N GLU A 214 -21.52 -26.04 -23.79
CA GLU A 214 -22.89 -26.62 -23.82
C GLU A 214 -23.63 -26.56 -25.18
N ASP A 215 -23.02 -26.05 -26.25
CA ASP A 215 -23.71 -25.84 -27.55
C ASP A 215 -23.13 -26.66 -28.75
N GLU A 216 -22.69 -27.90 -28.54
CA GLU A 216 -22.40 -28.83 -29.65
C GLU A 216 -23.14 -30.17 -29.48
N ASP A 217 -24.47 -30.14 -29.60
CA ASP A 217 -25.30 -31.32 -29.91
C ASP A 217 -25.59 -31.33 -31.42
N TRP A 218 -24.85 -32.15 -32.16
CA TRP A 218 -25.08 -32.47 -33.57
C TRP A 218 -25.83 -33.82 -33.65
N ASP A 219 -27.10 -33.77 -34.04
CA ASP A 219 -27.81 -34.87 -34.72
C ASP A 219 -28.69 -34.32 -35.85
#